data_AF-A0A3N7IP84-F1
#
_entry.id   AF-A0A3N7IP84-F1
#
_cell.length_a   1.000
_cell.length_b   1.000
_cell.length_c   1.000
_cell.angle_alpha   90.00
_cell.angle_beta   90.00
_cell.angle_gamma   90.00
#
_symmetry.space_group_name_H-M   'P 1'
#
loop_
_entity.id
_entity.type
_entity.pdbx_description
1 polymer ?
#
loop_
_entity_poly.entity_id
_entity_poly.type
_entity_poly.pdbx_seq_one_letter_code
_entity_poly.pdbx_strand_id
1 'polypeptide(L)' 'MSTRQYEASLKNKWDTQNAFDSVRREERARAHAEKLNAAVELKKIGLLTNQQIAESLNLPLAVVGEL' A
#
# COMPACT_ATOMS: atom_id res chain seq x y z
N MET A 1 -7.17 30.15 27.84
CA MET A 1 -7.65 28.86 27.30
C MET A 1 -8.00 27.96 28.46
N SER A 2 -9.18 27.34 28.43
CA SER A 2 -9.57 26.30 29.40
C SER A 2 -8.83 24.99 29.10
N THR A 3 -8.53 24.20 30.13
CA THR A 3 -7.90 22.86 29.98
C THR A 3 -8.66 21.99 28.99
N ARG A 4 -9.99 22.04 28.98
CA ARG A 4 -10.84 21.34 28.00
C ARG A 4 -10.61 21.78 26.55
N GLN A 5 -10.35 23.07 26.31
CA GLN A 5 -10.09 23.57 24.97
C GLN A 5 -8.72 23.12 24.45
N TYR A 6 -7.73 23.03 25.36
CA TYR A 6 -6.40 22.54 25.04
C TYR A 6 -6.42 21.04 24.71
N GLU A 7 -7.10 20.22 25.53
CA GLU A 7 -7.28 18.79 25.29
C GLU A 7 -8.04 18.50 23.99
N ALA A 8 -9.11 19.26 23.72
CA ALA A 8 -9.86 19.14 22.47
C ALA A 8 -8.99 19.48 21.24
N SER A 9 -8.11 20.48 21.34
CA SER A 9 -7.18 20.83 20.26
C SER A 9 -6.14 19.74 20.01
N LEU A 10 -5.62 19.11 21.07
CA LEU A 10 -4.69 17.99 20.95
C LEU A 10 -5.35 16.77 20.31
N LYS A 11 -6.57 16.43 20.75
CA LYS A 11 -7.35 15.33 20.16
C LYS A 11 -7.59 15.57 18.66
N ASN A 12 -7.99 16.78 18.29
CA ASN A 12 -8.26 17.10 16.89
C ASN A 12 -7.00 16.97 16.00
N LYS A 13 -5.83 17.40 16.50
CA LYS A 13 -4.55 17.21 15.79
C LYS A 13 -4.22 15.73 15.61
N TRP A 14 -4.42 14.92 16.64
CA TRP A 14 -4.16 13.49 16.61
C TRP A 14 -5.11 12.75 15.66
N ASP A 15 -6.42 13.06 15.71
CA ASP A 15 -7.41 12.48 14.81
C ASP A 15 -7.12 12.85 13.35
N THR A 16 -6.75 14.11 13.09
CA THR A 16 -6.39 14.59 11.75
C THR A 16 -5.17 13.83 11.22
N GLN A 17 -4.12 13.70 12.01
CA GLN A 17 -2.90 12.98 11.60
C GLN A 17 -3.20 11.50 11.29
N ASN A 18 -4.00 10.84 12.12
CA ASN A 18 -4.37 9.45 11.89
C ASN A 18 -5.23 9.26 10.65
N ALA A 19 -6.14 10.20 10.36
CA ALA A 19 -6.96 10.13 9.14
C ALA A 19 -6.09 10.20 7.88
N PHE A 20 -5.06 11.04 7.86
CA PHE A 20 -4.12 11.08 6.74
C PHE A 20 -3.26 9.81 6.66
N ASP A 21 -2.79 9.30 7.79
CA ASP A 21 -2.01 8.07 7.83
C ASP A 21 -2.83 6.84 7.40
N SER A 22 -4.12 6.77 7.73
CA SER A 22 -4.99 5.67 7.32
C SER A 22 -5.23 5.68 5.81
N VAL A 23 -5.51 6.85 5.23
CA VAL A 23 -5.66 7.00 3.77
C VAL A 23 -4.38 6.58 3.06
N ARG A 24 -3.22 7.02 3.54
CA ARG A 24 -1.93 6.69 2.93
C ARG A 24 -1.59 5.19 3.02
N ARG A 25 -2.00 4.51 4.10
CA ARG A 25 -1.84 3.05 4.22
C ARG A 25 -2.75 2.33 3.24
N GLU A 26 -4.00 2.80 3.09
CA GLU A 26 -4.96 2.21 2.16
C GLU A 26 -4.51 2.36 0.70
N GLU A 27 -4.00 3.53 0.31
CA GLU A 27 -3.44 3.75 -1.02
C GLU A 27 -2.25 2.83 -1.32
N ARG A 28 -1.34 2.66 -0.35
CA ARG A 28 -0.21 1.73 -0.49
C ARG A 28 -0.67 0.28 -0.62
N ALA A 29 -1.67 -0.12 0.14
CA ALA A 29 -2.24 -1.46 0.07
C ALA A 29 -2.90 -1.72 -1.29
N ARG A 30 -3.65 -0.75 -1.82
CA ARG A 30 -4.25 -0.82 -3.17
C ARG A 30 -3.19 -0.91 -4.25
N ALA A 31 -2.18 -0.03 -4.23
CA ALA A 31 -1.08 -0.07 -5.19
C ALA A 31 -0.32 -1.41 -5.15
N HIS A 32 -0.16 -2.02 -3.97
CA HIS A 32 0.43 -3.34 -3.84
C HIS A 32 -0.48 -4.43 -4.44
N ALA A 33 -1.78 -4.40 -4.16
CA ALA A 33 -2.75 -5.36 -4.71
C ALA A 33 -2.83 -5.29 -6.25
N GLU A 34 -2.81 -4.08 -6.82
CA GLU A 34 -2.79 -3.87 -8.27
C GLU A 34 -1.54 -4.49 -8.92
N LYS A 35 -0.37 -4.33 -8.31
CA LYS A 35 0.87 -4.98 -8.77
C LYS A 35 0.76 -6.50 -8.73
N LEU A 36 0.20 -7.09 -7.67
CA LEU A 36 0.01 -8.54 -7.61
C LEU A 36 -0.95 -9.04 -8.68
N ASN A 37 -2.06 -8.34 -8.91
CA ASN A 37 -2.99 -8.67 -9.99
C ASN A 37 -2.32 -8.59 -11.36
N ALA A 38 -1.54 -7.53 -11.62
CA ALA A 38 -0.77 -7.42 -12.86
C ALA A 38 0.24 -8.56 -13.02
N ALA A 39 0.94 -8.95 -11.93
CA ALA A 39 1.87 -10.08 -11.95
C ALA A 39 1.18 -11.40 -12.31
N VAL A 40 -0.01 -11.65 -11.76
CA VAL A 40 -0.84 -12.83 -12.08
C VAL A 40 -1.22 -12.84 -13.56
N GLU A 41 -1.70 -11.72 -14.10
CA GLU A 41 -2.07 -11.63 -15.52
C GLU A 41 -0.86 -11.81 -16.45
N LEU A 42 0.30 -11.22 -16.11
CA LEU A 42 1.54 -11.44 -16.86
C LEU A 42 2.00 -12.91 -16.82
N LYS A 43 1.82 -13.58 -15.67
CA LYS A 43 2.14 -15.01 -15.52
C LYS A 43 1.21 -15.89 -16.34
N LYS A 44 -0.08 -15.55 -16.42
CA LYS A 44 -1.06 -16.22 -17.31
C LYS A 44 -0.72 -16.07 -18.79
N ILE A 45 -0.25 -14.89 -19.19
CA ILE A 45 0.18 -14.62 -20.56
C ILE A 45 1.43 -15.45 -20.91
N GLY A 46 2.31 -15.72 -19.95
CA GLY A 46 3.46 -16.63 -20.09
C GLY A 46 4.61 -16.10 -20.97
N LEU A 47 4.57 -14.81 -21.34
CA LEU A 47 5.60 -14.17 -22.18
C LEU A 47 6.82 -13.70 -21.37
N LEU A 48 6.68 -13.53 -20.05
CA LEU A 48 7.73 -13.03 -19.17
C LEU A 48 8.08 -14.09 -18.12
N THR A 49 9.36 -14.18 -17.78
CA THR A 49 9.81 -15.00 -16.65
C THR A 49 9.43 -14.36 -15.32
N ASN A 50 9.33 -15.16 -14.26
CA ASN A 50 9.06 -14.63 -12.91
C ASN A 50 10.04 -13.53 -12.49
N GLN A 51 11.29 -13.61 -12.95
CA GLN A 51 12.33 -12.61 -12.67
C GLN A 51 12.07 -11.28 -13.39
N GLN A 52 11.68 -11.33 -14.67
CA GLN A 52 11.29 -10.13 -15.42
C GLN A 52 10.02 -9.47 -14.88
N ILE A 53 9.05 -10.27 -14.42
CA ILE A 53 7.81 -9.77 -13.80
C ILE A 53 8.14 -9.09 -12.46
N ALA A 54 8.98 -9.71 -11.63
CA ALA A 54 9.42 -9.17 -10.36
C ALA A 54 10.15 -7.83 -10.53
N GLU A 55 11.08 -7.73 -11.48
CA GLU A 55 11.79 -6.48 -11.80
C GLU A 55 10.83 -5.40 -12.34
N SER A 56 9.94 -5.75 -13.27
CA SER A 56 9.02 -4.79 -13.91
C SER A 56 8.02 -4.16 -12.92
N LEU A 57 7.55 -4.94 -11.95
CA LEU A 57 6.57 -4.49 -10.96
C LEU A 57 7.19 -4.05 -9.64
N ASN A 58 8.52 -4.16 -9.53
CA ASN A 58 9.29 -3.96 -8.30
C ASN A 58 8.68 -4.76 -7.13
N LEU A 59 8.50 -6.06 -7.38
CA LEU A 59 8.01 -7.04 -6.43
C LEU A 59 9.14 -8.01 -6.06
N PRO A 60 9.16 -8.56 -4.83
CA PRO A 60 10.10 -9.62 -4.49
C PRO A 60 9.87 -10.84 -5.38
N LEU A 61 10.96 -11.45 -5.86
CA LEU A 61 10.88 -12.66 -6.70
C LEU A 61 10.14 -13.81 -6.01
N ALA A 62 10.33 -13.96 -4.69
CA ALA A 62 9.62 -14.97 -3.90
C ALA A 62 8.10 -14.82 -4.01
N VAL A 63 7.60 -13.58 -3.91
CA VAL A 63 6.17 -13.28 -4.02
C VAL A 63 5.64 -13.67 -5.40
N VAL A 64 6.35 -13.30 -6.48
CA VAL A 64 5.95 -13.66 -7.85
C VAL A 64 6.04 -15.18 -8.12
N GLY A 65 6.98 -15.85 -7.47
CA GLY A 65 7.13 -17.30 -7.52
C GLY A 65 5.93 -18.05 -6.93
N GLU A 66 5.34 -17.51 -5.85
CA GLU A 66 4.21 -18.07 -5.13
C GLU A 66 2.83 -17.74 -5.73
N LEU A 67 2.73 -16.74 -6.61
CA LEU A 67 1.50 -16.38 -7.35
C LEU A 67 1.04 -17.48 -8.33
#